data_AF-B0D5J3-F1
#
_entry.id   AF-B0D5J3-F1
#
_cell.length_a   1.000
_cell.length_b   1.000
_cell.length_c   1.000
_cell.angle_alpha   90.00
_cell.angle_beta   90.00
_cell.angle_gamma   90.00
#
_symmetry.space_group_name_H-M   'P 1'
#
loop_
_entity.id
_entity.type
_entity.pdbx_description
1 polymer ?
#
loop_
_entity_poly.entity_id
_entity_poly.type
_entity_poly.pdbx_seq_one_letter_code
_entity_poly.pdbx_strand_id
1 'polypeptide(L)'
;MLELDRCNEEERRLSYERSAMQDWLIEEWKCVTMAMEKNEFLARLCNNWQDKTRMIDPHKPMPDSWGPSLEDLMEACKFEMTAMVAENEREIYDDDNEEEEDDEDDEGDEEEGEETELLEAVEMVALSDEFRNSYTDSLF
;
A
#
# COMPACT_ATOMS: atom_id res chain seq x y z
N MET A 1 20.84 -2.45 -31.65
CA MET A 1 19.83 -3.41 -32.14
C MET A 1 19.20 -4.13 -30.95
N LEU A 2 19.97 -4.80 -30.09
CA LEU A 2 19.48 -5.45 -28.85
C LEU A 2 18.69 -4.55 -27.89
N GLU A 3 19.04 -3.27 -27.75
CA GLU A 3 18.32 -2.37 -26.84
C GLU A 3 16.90 -2.03 -27.33
N LEU A 4 16.70 -1.89 -28.64
CA LEU A 4 15.38 -1.61 -29.21
C LEU A 4 14.45 -2.80 -29.02
N ASP A 5 14.96 -4.01 -29.26
CA ASP A 5 14.18 -5.24 -29.06
C ASP A 5 13.81 -5.42 -27.58
N ARG A 6 14.74 -5.13 -26.67
CA ARG A 6 14.46 -5.13 -25.23
C ARG A 6 13.43 -4.09 -24.83
N CYS A 7 13.49 -2.86 -25.37
CA CYS A 7 12.48 -1.84 -25.09
C CYS A 7 11.09 -2.26 -25.59
N ASN A 8 10.99 -2.85 -26.78
CA ASN A 8 9.72 -3.32 -27.33
C ASN A 8 9.13 -4.49 -26.53
N GLU A 9 9.98 -5.36 -25.99
CA GLU A 9 9.56 -6.44 -25.10
C GLU A 9 9.06 -5.90 -23.76
N GLU A 10 9.82 -4.96 -23.17
CA GLU A 10 9.45 -4.30 -21.92
C GLU A 10 8.12 -3.56 -22.04
N GLU A 11 7.93 -2.80 -23.11
CA GLU A 11 6.68 -2.08 -23.40
C GLU A 11 5.50 -3.04 -23.49
N ARG A 12 5.66 -4.18 -24.18
CA ARG A 12 4.63 -5.23 -24.21
C ARG A 12 4.36 -5.78 -22.82
N ARG A 13 5.39 -6.08 -22.04
CA ARG A 13 5.23 -6.62 -20.68
C ARG A 13 4.45 -5.65 -19.79
N LEU A 14 4.80 -4.37 -19.81
CA LEU A 14 4.11 -3.31 -19.07
C LEU A 14 2.63 -3.19 -19.49
N SER A 15 2.33 -3.34 -20.78
CA SER A 15 0.95 -3.33 -21.29
C SER A 15 0.10 -4.48 -20.72
N TYR A 16 0.69 -5.68 -20.59
CA TYR A 16 0.05 -6.83 -19.92
C TYR A 16 -0.11 -6.60 -18.42
N GLU A 17 0.95 -6.15 -17.75
CA GLU A 17 0.93 -5.86 -16.30
C GLU A 17 -0.12 -4.80 -15.97
N ARG A 18 -0.19 -3.70 -16.73
CA ARG A 18 -1.24 -2.69 -16.59
C ARG A 18 -2.63 -3.32 -16.67
N SER A 19 -2.88 -4.16 -17.67
CA SER A 19 -4.19 -4.79 -17.84
C SER A 19 -4.55 -5.72 -16.69
N ALA A 20 -3.57 -6.48 -16.20
CA ALA A 20 -3.75 -7.38 -15.06
C ALA A 20 -4.07 -6.60 -13.76
N MET A 21 -3.38 -5.47 -13.51
CA MET A 21 -3.70 -4.61 -12.36
C MET A 21 -5.11 -4.02 -12.47
N GLN A 22 -5.52 -3.62 -13.67
CA GLN A 22 -6.88 -3.10 -13.90
C GLN A 22 -7.94 -4.18 -13.66
N ASP A 23 -7.71 -5.42 -14.11
CA ASP A 23 -8.60 -6.56 -13.82
C ASP A 23 -8.71 -6.83 -12.32
N TRP A 24 -7.57 -6.90 -11.63
CA TRP A 24 -7.50 -7.12 -10.19
C TRP A 24 -8.29 -6.04 -9.45
N LEU A 25 -8.07 -4.77 -9.80
CA LEU A 25 -8.77 -3.67 -9.14
C LEU A 25 -10.28 -3.72 -9.37
N ILE A 26 -10.74 -4.12 -10.57
CA ILE A 26 -12.17 -4.31 -10.84
C ILE A 26 -12.77 -5.37 -9.91
N GLU A 27 -12.05 -6.47 -9.67
CA GLU A 27 -12.50 -7.55 -8.80
C GLU A 27 -12.52 -7.11 -7.33
N GLU A 28 -11.43 -6.56 -6.82
CA GLU A 28 -11.33 -6.08 -5.44
C GLU A 28 -12.35 -4.99 -5.13
N TRP A 29 -12.52 -4.04 -6.06
CA TRP A 29 -13.49 -2.97 -5.88
C TRP A 29 -14.92 -3.51 -5.81
N LYS A 30 -15.26 -4.54 -6.60
CA LYS A 30 -16.55 -5.21 -6.49
C LYS A 30 -16.71 -5.89 -5.13
N CYS A 31 -15.70 -6.60 -4.64
CA CYS A 31 -15.73 -7.26 -3.34
C CYS A 31 -16.04 -6.27 -2.21
N VAL A 32 -15.31 -5.16 -2.16
CA VAL A 32 -15.51 -4.10 -1.17
C VAL A 32 -16.90 -3.46 -1.30
N THR A 33 -17.32 -3.15 -2.52
CA THR A 33 -18.65 -2.55 -2.76
C THR A 33 -19.77 -3.49 -2.31
N MET A 34 -19.62 -4.81 -2.55
CA MET A 34 -20.58 -5.82 -2.09
C MET A 34 -20.61 -5.96 -0.57
N ALA A 35 -19.47 -5.80 0.10
CA ALA A 35 -19.37 -5.77 1.56
C ALA A 35 -19.95 -4.48 2.18
N MET A 36 -20.33 -3.49 1.36
CA MET A 36 -20.74 -2.15 1.80
C MET A 36 -19.66 -1.43 2.63
N GLU A 37 -18.40 -1.80 2.43
CA GLU A 37 -17.27 -1.18 3.10
C GLU A 37 -16.75 -0.02 2.25
N LYS A 38 -16.46 1.11 2.88
CA LYS A 38 -15.69 2.17 2.22
C LYS A 38 -14.21 1.81 2.34
N ASN A 39 -13.59 1.42 1.23
CA ASN A 39 -12.16 1.15 1.19
C ASN A 39 -11.41 2.32 0.55
N GLU A 40 -11.08 3.31 1.40
CA GLU A 40 -10.32 4.49 1.00
C GLU A 40 -8.93 4.12 0.46
N PHE A 41 -8.31 3.08 1.01
CA PHE A 41 -7.01 2.60 0.55
C PHE A 41 -7.04 2.16 -0.92
N LEU A 42 -8.02 1.33 -1.32
CA LEU A 42 -8.18 0.92 -2.71
C LEU A 42 -8.46 2.11 -3.64
N ALA A 43 -9.22 3.10 -3.16
CA ALA A 43 -9.50 4.31 -3.94
C ALA A 43 -8.23 5.14 -4.18
N ARG A 44 -7.41 5.33 -3.14
CA ARG A 44 -6.10 6.02 -3.22
C ARG A 44 -5.13 5.26 -4.13
N LEU A 45 -5.06 3.93 -3.96
CA LEU A 45 -4.23 3.06 -4.77
C LEU A 45 -4.61 3.17 -6.25
N CYS A 46 -5.91 3.13 -6.55
CA CYS A 46 -6.42 3.32 -7.90
C CYS A 46 -6.00 4.67 -8.50
N ASN A 47 -6.19 5.76 -7.76
CA ASN A 47 -5.80 7.11 -8.20
C ASN A 47 -4.30 7.20 -8.53
N ASN A 48 -3.46 6.67 -7.65
CA ASN A 48 -2.01 6.67 -7.84
C ASN A 48 -1.60 5.86 -9.08
N TRP A 49 -2.17 4.66 -9.24
CA TRP A 49 -1.87 3.80 -10.36
C TRP A 49 -2.37 4.36 -11.68
N GLN A 50 -3.55 4.99 -11.71
CA GLN A 50 -4.05 5.68 -12.88
C GLN A 50 -3.05 6.74 -13.36
N ASP A 51 -2.56 7.58 -12.45
CA ASP A 51 -1.61 8.63 -12.82
C ASP A 51 -0.27 8.06 -13.32
N LYS A 52 0.25 7.04 -12.65
CA LYS A 52 1.54 6.41 -13.00
C LYS A 52 1.48 5.63 -14.31
N THR A 53 0.36 4.98 -14.60
CA THR A 53 0.24 4.08 -15.76
C THR A 53 -0.40 4.73 -16.97
N ARG A 54 -0.93 5.97 -16.87
CA ARG A 54 -1.69 6.64 -17.93
C ARG A 54 -1.01 6.66 -19.32
N MET A 55 0.31 6.61 -19.37
CA MET A 55 1.10 6.66 -20.61
C MET A 55 1.31 5.28 -21.27
N ILE A 56 0.96 4.19 -20.60
CA ILE A 56 1.16 2.81 -21.08
C ILE A 56 -0.16 2.31 -21.66
N ASP A 57 -0.24 1.97 -22.94
CA ASP A 57 -1.49 1.43 -23.47
C ASP A 57 -1.83 0.06 -22.86
N PRO A 58 -3.08 -0.19 -22.42
CA PRO A 58 -3.47 -1.50 -21.93
C PRO A 58 -3.48 -2.52 -23.07
N HIS A 59 -3.05 -3.75 -22.76
CA HIS A 59 -2.96 -4.84 -23.72
C HIS A 59 -4.32 -5.24 -24.30
N LYS A 60 -5.37 -5.09 -23.51
CA LYS A 60 -6.75 -5.40 -23.90
C LYS A 60 -7.68 -4.22 -23.64
N PRO A 61 -8.83 -4.13 -24.35
CA PRO A 61 -9.83 -3.10 -24.08
C PRO A 61 -10.27 -3.18 -22.62
N MET A 62 -10.16 -2.07 -21.91
CA MET A 62 -10.60 -1.93 -20.52
C MET A 62 -11.86 -1.05 -20.49
N PRO A 63 -12.88 -1.36 -19.67
CA PRO A 63 -14.04 -0.50 -19.50
C PRO A 63 -13.62 0.89 -19.00
N ASP A 64 -14.40 1.92 -19.35
CA ASP A 64 -14.12 3.31 -18.98
C ASP A 64 -14.09 3.53 -17.46
N SER A 65 -14.76 2.68 -16.68
CA SER A 65 -14.84 2.71 -15.22
C SER A 65 -14.22 1.47 -14.57
N TRP A 66 -12.91 1.30 -14.69
CA TRP A 66 -12.18 0.26 -13.96
C TRP A 66 -11.85 0.75 -12.54
N GLY A 67 -12.71 0.38 -11.59
CA GLY A 67 -12.55 0.73 -10.17
C GLY A 67 -13.53 1.82 -9.66
N PRO A 68 -13.16 2.58 -8.62
CA PRO A 68 -14.00 3.61 -8.00
C PRO A 68 -14.46 4.68 -9.00
N SER A 69 -15.64 5.23 -8.76
CA SER A 69 -16.14 6.36 -9.53
C SER A 69 -15.34 7.64 -9.22
N LEU A 70 -15.43 8.65 -10.09
CA LEU A 70 -14.80 9.95 -9.84
C LEU A 70 -15.30 10.57 -8.52
N GLU A 71 -16.54 10.29 -8.11
CA GLU A 71 -17.11 10.75 -6.85
C GLU A 71 -16.43 10.06 -5.65
N ASP A 72 -16.23 8.75 -5.72
CA ASP A 72 -15.53 7.97 -4.68
C ASP A 72 -14.07 8.42 -4.53
N LEU A 73 -13.40 8.73 -5.65
CA LEU A 73 -12.03 9.26 -5.66
C LEU A 73 -11.95 10.65 -5.04
N MET A 74 -12.94 11.52 -5.29
CA MET A 74 -13.02 12.85 -4.66
C MET A 74 -13.33 12.76 -3.18
N GLU A 75 -14.17 11.81 -2.75
CA GLU A 75 -14.49 11.60 -1.34
C GLU A 75 -13.25 11.12 -0.57
N ALA A 76 -12.51 10.14 -1.08
CA ALA A 76 -11.25 9.69 -0.48
C ALA A 76 -10.20 10.83 -0.39
N CYS A 77 -10.11 11.66 -1.43
CA CYS A 77 -9.19 12.80 -1.44
C CYS A 77 -9.57 13.89 -0.41
N LYS A 78 -10.87 14.12 -0.18
CA LYS A 78 -11.33 15.05 0.86
C LYS A 78 -10.94 14.60 2.26
N PHE A 79 -10.96 13.29 2.52
CA PHE A 79 -10.56 12.76 3.83
C PHE A 79 -9.08 13.04 4.11
N GLU A 80 -8.19 12.82 3.13
CA GLU A 80 -6.77 13.16 3.24
C GLU A 80 -6.53 14.65 3.50
N MET A 81 -7.22 15.52 2.76
CA MET A 81 -7.08 16.97 2.90
C MET A 81 -7.60 17.47 4.25
N THR A 82 -8.64 16.85 4.80
CA THR A 82 -9.20 17.22 6.10
C THR A 82 -8.34 16.67 7.25
N ALA A 83 -7.75 15.48 7.10
CA ALA A 83 -6.81 14.91 8.06
C ALA A 83 -5.55 15.78 8.21
N MET A 84 -4.98 16.27 7.11
CA MET A 84 -3.83 17.19 7.14
C MET A 84 -4.14 18.52 7.83
N VAL A 85 -5.37 19.05 7.67
CA VAL A 85 -5.80 20.28 8.34
C VAL A 85 -6.01 20.05 9.83
N ALA A 86 -6.59 18.91 10.24
CA ALA A 86 -6.80 18.57 11.64
C ALA A 86 -5.49 18.35 12.41
N GLU A 87 -4.49 17.71 11.80
CA GLU A 87 -3.14 17.60 12.39
C GLU A 87 -2.48 18.98 12.54
N ASN A 88 -2.62 19.86 11.53
CA ASN A 88 -2.08 21.21 11.57
C ASN A 88 -2.81 22.13 12.58
N GLU A 89 -4.10 21.89 12.87
CA GLU A 89 -4.85 22.62 13.90
C GLU A 89 -4.52 22.17 15.33
N ARG A 90 -3.97 20.95 15.51
CA ARG A 90 -3.53 20.44 16.81
C ARG A 90 -2.21 21.05 17.30
N GLU A 91 -1.37 21.56 16.38
CA GLU A 91 -0.11 22.25 16.72
C GLU A 91 -0.26 23.76 17.02
N ILE A 92 -1.48 24.32 17.00
CA ILE A 92 -1.72 25.77 17.19
C ILE A 92 -2.20 26.13 18.61
N TYR A 93 -2.46 25.14 19.47
CA TYR A 93 -2.83 25.35 20.87
C TYR A 93 -1.80 24.73 21.81
N ASP A 94 -0.56 25.22 21.75
CA ASP A 94 0.46 24.95 22.77
C ASP A 94 1.13 26.25 23.20
N ASP A 95 0.32 27.17 23.75
CA ASP A 95 0.83 28.29 24.55
C ASP A 95 -0.21 28.71 25.60
N ASP A 96 0.20 28.57 26.87
CA ASP A 96 -0.38 29.05 28.12
C ASP A 96 -1.76 28.53 28.59
N ASN A 97 -1.76 27.45 29.38
CA ASN A 97 -2.49 27.43 30.66
C ASN A 97 -1.91 26.38 31.64
N GLU A 98 -1.08 26.83 32.60
CA GLU A 98 -0.72 26.09 33.81
C GLU A 98 -1.94 26.00 34.74
N GLU A 99 -2.57 24.83 34.91
CA GLU A 99 -3.20 24.43 36.18
C GLU A 99 -3.04 22.91 36.38
N GLU A 100 -2.35 22.56 37.47
CA GLU A 100 -2.14 21.23 38.03
C GLU A 100 -3.46 20.59 38.48
N GLU A 101 -3.72 19.31 38.18
CA GLU A 101 -4.25 18.33 39.16
C GLU A 101 -3.80 16.91 38.78
N ASP A 102 -3.42 16.21 39.84
CA ASP A 102 -2.85 14.88 40.02
C ASP A 102 -3.86 13.76 39.76
N ASP A 103 -3.45 12.68 39.09
CA ASP A 103 -3.99 11.34 39.30
C ASP A 103 -2.91 10.32 38.89
N GLU A 104 -2.13 9.92 39.90
CA GLU A 104 -1.35 8.68 39.90
C GLU A 104 -2.29 7.47 39.66
N ASP A 105 -2.10 6.77 38.54
CA ASP A 105 -2.33 5.33 38.49
C ASP A 105 -1.18 4.68 37.71
N ASP A 106 -0.23 4.23 38.51
CA ASP A 106 0.81 3.25 38.23
C ASP A 106 0.16 1.91 37.81
N GLU A 107 0.70 1.28 36.78
CA GLU A 107 1.10 -0.15 36.74
C GLU A 107 1.46 -0.48 35.28
N GLY A 108 2.77 -0.57 35.03
CA GLY A 108 3.32 -0.96 33.74
C GLY A 108 3.07 -2.42 33.39
N ASP A 109 3.11 -2.70 32.08
CA ASP A 109 3.82 -3.88 31.58
C ASP A 109 4.40 -3.54 30.20
N GLU A 110 5.72 -3.48 30.15
CA GLU A 110 6.54 -3.33 28.95
C GLU A 110 6.80 -4.73 28.39
N GLU A 111 6.08 -5.20 27.36
CA GLU A 111 6.65 -6.26 26.50
C GLU A 111 5.91 -6.42 25.15
N GLU A 112 6.08 -5.46 24.24
CA GLU A 112 5.77 -5.66 22.81
C GLU A 112 7.05 -5.50 21.96
N GLY A 113 8.20 -5.94 22.53
CA GLY A 113 9.52 -5.88 21.88
C GLY A 113 10.15 -7.25 21.60
N GLU A 114 9.82 -8.28 22.38
CA GLU A 114 10.38 -9.63 22.18
C GLU A 114 9.82 -10.31 20.92
N GLU A 115 8.53 -10.12 20.61
CA GLU A 115 7.90 -10.79 19.47
C GLU A 115 8.50 -10.34 18.12
N THR A 116 8.87 -9.07 18.00
CA THR A 116 9.55 -8.53 16.82
C THR A 116 10.95 -9.10 16.64
N GLU A 117 11.72 -9.26 17.73
CA GLU A 117 13.05 -9.86 17.69
C GLU A 117 12.99 -11.36 17.36
N LEU A 118 11.97 -12.07 17.86
CA LEU A 118 11.74 -13.49 17.55
C LEU A 118 11.35 -13.70 16.07
N LEU A 119 10.52 -12.82 15.51
CA LEU A 119 10.17 -12.84 14.08
C LEU A 119 11.39 -12.61 13.19
N GLU A 120 12.24 -11.63 13.52
CA GLU A 120 13.48 -11.35 12.78
C GLU A 120 14.47 -12.53 12.87
N ALA A 121 14.59 -13.16 14.04
CA ALA A 121 15.44 -14.34 14.22
C ALA A 121 14.96 -15.54 13.38
N VAL A 122 13.65 -15.79 13.31
CA VAL A 122 13.07 -16.86 12.48
C VAL A 122 13.32 -16.61 10.99
N GLU A 123 13.16 -15.37 10.52
CA GLU A 123 13.43 -14.99 9.14
C GLU A 123 14.92 -15.15 8.77
N MET A 124 15.83 -14.76 9.67
CA MET A 124 17.27 -14.91 9.46
C MET A 124 17.70 -16.38 9.39
N VAL A 125 17.07 -17.26 10.18
CA VAL A 125 17.32 -18.71 10.13
C VAL A 125 16.80 -19.29 8.82
N ALA A 126 15.60 -18.91 8.37
CA ALA A 126 15.04 -19.35 7.10
C ALA A 126 15.92 -18.95 5.89
N LEU A 127 16.40 -17.70 5.85
CA LEU A 127 17.31 -17.23 4.80
C LEU A 127 18.66 -17.96 4.82
N SER A 128 19.18 -18.28 6.01
CA SER A 128 20.44 -19.01 6.15
C SER A 128 20.32 -20.47 5.72
N ASP A 129 19.19 -21.12 6.02
CA ASP A 129 18.91 -22.50 5.60
C ASP A 129 18.69 -22.59 4.09
N GLU A 130 17.99 -21.63 3.48
CA GLU A 130 17.82 -21.56 2.03
C GLU A 130 19.16 -21.35 1.32
N PHE A 131 20.02 -20.49 1.86
CA PHE A 131 21.38 -20.30 1.36
C PHE A 131 22.22 -21.60 1.48
N ARG A 132 22.19 -22.29 2.62
CA ARG A 132 22.92 -23.57 2.79
C ARG A 132 22.39 -24.66 1.88
N ASN A 133 21.08 -24.75 1.68
CA ASN A 133 20.47 -25.71 0.76
C ASN A 133 20.86 -25.44 -0.70
N SER A 134 21.01 -24.18 -1.10
CA SER A 134 21.45 -23.80 -2.45
C SER A 134 22.89 -24.26 -2.77
N TYR A 135 23.74 -24.40 -1.75
CA TYR A 135 25.09 -24.95 -1.89
C TYR A 135 25.13 -26.48 -1.86
N THR A 136 24.23 -27.14 -1.12
CA THR A 136 24.17 -28.60 -1.09
C THR A 136 23.53 -29.21 -2.34
N ASP A 137 22.62 -28.49 -3.00
CA ASP A 137 22.05 -28.90 -4.31
C ASP A 137 22.99 -28.62 -5.49
N SER A 138 24.08 -27.88 -5.30
CA SER A 138 25.10 -27.63 -6.33
C SER A 138 26.25 -28.66 -6.34
N LEU A 139 26.16 -29.74 -5.55
CA LEU A 139 27.20 -30.77 -5.45
C LEU A 139 26.72 -32.21 -5.71
N PHE A 140 25.59 -32.38 -6.42
CA PHE A 140 25.23 -33.62 -7.12
C PHE A 140 24.82 -33.36 -8.57
#